data_AF-A0A8B9JHM6-F1
#
_entry.id   AF-A0A8B9JHM6-F1
#
_cell.length_a   1.000
_cell.length_b   1.000
_cell.length_c   1.000
_cell.angle_alpha   90.00
_cell.angle_beta   90.00
_cell.angle_gamma   90.00
#
_symmetry.space_group_name_H-M   'P 1'
#
loop_
_entity.id
_entity.type
_entity.pdbx_description
1 polymer ?
#
loop_
_entity_poly.entity_id
_entity_poly.type
_entity_poly.pdbx_seq_one_letter_code
_entity_poly.pdbx_strand_id
1 'polypeptide(L)'
;MDLYNNYYEIMEKETSPLCAADIIAELKRKFAFLSGGRGQDGSPIIIFPEFTSFGEIGDQEFHNVLTYLTSVPRGGLYIGD
;
A
#
# COMPACT_ATOMS: atom_id res chain seq x y z
N MET A 1 4.68 17.51 33.37
CA MET A 1 5.50 17.27 32.16
C MET A 1 5.03 16.06 31.35
N ASP A 2 4.22 15.17 31.93
CA ASP A 2 3.72 13.97 31.22
C ASP A 2 2.57 14.24 30.24
N LEU A 3 1.85 15.36 30.39
CA LEU A 3 0.77 15.74 29.46
C LEU A 3 1.29 16.25 28.11
N TYR A 4 2.47 16.88 28.05
CA TYR A 4 2.99 17.50 26.82
C TYR A 4 3.64 16.47 25.88
N ASN A 5 4.14 15.36 26.43
CA ASN A 5 4.71 14.27 25.63
C ASN A 5 3.63 13.38 24.99
N ASN A 6 2.43 13.31 25.57
CA ASN A 6 1.33 12.51 25.02
C ASN A 6 0.79 13.11 23.71
N TYR A 7 0.69 14.45 23.60
CA TYR A 7 0.21 15.12 22.38
C TYR A 7 1.05 14.82 21.12
N TYR A 8 2.35 14.57 21.26
CA TYR A 8 3.22 14.26 20.12
C TYR A 8 3.18 12.79 19.69
N GLU A 9 2.68 11.89 20.54
CA GLU A 9 2.56 10.46 20.22
C GLU A 9 1.28 10.18 19.39
N ILE A 10 0.29 11.08 19.45
CA ILE A 10 -1.00 11.02 18.74
C ILE A 10 -1.08 11.90 17.49
N MET A 11 -0.09 12.77 17.27
CA MET A 11 0.06 13.42 15.96
C MET A 11 0.66 12.38 15.01
N GLU A 12 -0.20 11.57 14.40
CA GLU A 12 0.15 10.87 13.16
C GLU A 12 0.80 11.90 12.24
N LYS A 13 2.12 11.81 12.09
CA LYS A 13 2.89 12.64 11.18
C LYS A 13 2.20 12.48 9.84
N GLU A 14 1.56 13.53 9.34
CA GLU A 14 1.02 13.57 7.97
C GLU A 14 2.21 13.46 7.01
N THR A 15 2.68 12.23 6.80
CA THR A 15 3.56 11.89 5.72
C THR A 15 2.69 11.95 4.47
N SER A 16 3.16 12.67 3.45
CA SER A 16 2.53 12.63 2.14
C SER A 16 2.29 11.17 1.75
N PRO A 17 1.10 10.81 1.24
CA PRO A 17 0.79 9.43 0.90
C PRO A 17 1.83 8.90 -0.09
N LEU A 18 2.35 7.72 0.19
CA LEU A 18 3.33 7.04 -0.66
C LEU A 18 2.78 6.92 -2.09
N CYS A 19 3.50 7.47 -3.08
CA CYS A 19 3.06 7.46 -4.46
C CYS A 19 3.86 6.46 -5.30
N ALA A 20 3.35 6.15 -6.51
CA ALA A 20 3.97 5.18 -7.40
C ALA A 20 5.41 5.56 -7.79
N ALA A 21 5.69 6.87 -7.90
CA ALA A 21 6.99 7.37 -8.30
C ALA A 21 8.05 7.10 -7.22
N ASP A 22 7.65 7.03 -5.95
CA ASP A 22 8.56 6.79 -4.82
C ASP A 22 9.09 5.35 -4.79
N ILE A 23 8.31 4.39 -5.31
CA ILE A 23 8.61 2.94 -5.22
C ILE A 23 8.53 2.22 -6.58
N ILE A 24 8.80 2.95 -7.67
CA ILE A 24 8.63 2.41 -9.02
C ILE A 24 9.56 1.21 -9.30
N ALA A 25 10.71 1.14 -8.64
CA ALA A 25 11.65 0.02 -8.79
C ALA A 25 11.08 -1.27 -8.17
N GLU A 26 10.47 -1.16 -7.00
CA GLU A 26 9.82 -2.23 -6.27
C GLU A 26 8.58 -2.72 -7.02
N LEU A 27 7.74 -1.79 -7.52
CA LEU A 27 6.56 -2.14 -8.31
C LEU A 27 6.91 -2.89 -9.61
N LYS A 28 8.05 -2.56 -10.24
CA LYS A 28 8.54 -3.27 -11.44
C LYS A 28 8.94 -4.71 -11.17
N ARG A 29 9.29 -5.08 -9.93
CA ARG A 29 9.62 -6.47 -9.55
C ARG A 29 8.37 -7.37 -9.56
N LYS A 30 7.17 -6.79 -9.44
CA LYS A 30 5.87 -7.49 -9.54
C LYS A 30 5.72 -8.71 -8.62
N PHE A 31 6.34 -8.66 -7.43
CA PHE A 31 6.17 -9.71 -6.41
C PHE A 31 4.79 -9.67 -5.73
N ALA A 32 4.05 -8.55 -5.89
CA ALA A 32 2.66 -8.42 -5.48
C ALA A 32 1.91 -7.49 -6.45
N PHE A 33 0.63 -7.74 -6.70
CA PHE A 33 -0.23 -6.84 -7.48
C PHE A 33 -1.71 -7.02 -7.13
N LEU A 34 -2.55 -6.03 -7.46
CA LEU A 34 -4.00 -6.14 -7.33
C LEU A 34 -4.59 -6.97 -8.47
N SER A 35 -5.47 -7.92 -8.15
CA SER A 35 -6.14 -8.76 -9.16
C SER A 35 -7.05 -8.00 -10.13
N GLY A 36 -7.43 -6.76 -9.78
CA GLY A 36 -8.50 -5.99 -10.41
C GLY A 36 -9.88 -6.23 -9.78
N GLY A 37 -10.13 -7.42 -9.23
CA GLY A 37 -11.36 -7.79 -8.53
C GLY A 37 -11.45 -7.30 -7.08
N ARG A 38 -12.66 -7.38 -6.50
CA ARG A 38 -12.92 -7.15 -5.07
C ARG A 38 -13.34 -8.44 -4.40
N GLY A 39 -12.96 -8.60 -3.13
CA GLY A 39 -13.61 -9.56 -2.25
C GLY A 39 -15.07 -9.17 -2.01
N GLN A 40 -15.79 -10.02 -1.31
CA GLN A 40 -17.24 -9.87 -1.11
C GLN A 40 -17.63 -8.51 -0.50
N ASP A 41 -16.84 -7.99 0.43
CA ASP A 41 -17.08 -6.69 1.10
C ASP A 41 -16.35 -5.51 0.44
N GLY A 42 -15.91 -5.71 -0.79
CA GLY A 42 -15.13 -4.71 -1.50
C GLY A 42 -13.63 -4.73 -1.16
N SER A 43 -13.13 -5.60 -0.28
CA SER A 43 -11.71 -5.63 0.08
C SER A 43 -10.77 -5.81 -1.13
N PRO A 44 -9.55 -5.23 -1.12
CA PRO A 44 -8.53 -5.52 -2.14
C PRO A 44 -8.13 -6.98 -2.12
N ILE A 45 -8.05 -7.56 -3.32
CA ILE A 45 -7.46 -8.88 -3.52
C ILE A 45 -6.06 -8.65 -4.06
N ILE A 46 -5.07 -8.91 -3.21
CA ILE A 46 -3.64 -8.83 -3.52
C ILE A 46 -3.17 -10.24 -3.88
N ILE A 47 -2.50 -10.37 -5.03
CA ILE A 47 -1.93 -11.62 -5.52
C ILE A 47 -0.42 -11.57 -5.35
N PHE A 48 0.14 -12.65 -4.82
CA PHE A 48 1.57 -12.93 -4.78
C PHE A 48 1.87 -14.06 -5.77
N PRO A 49 2.39 -13.75 -6.98
CA PRO A 49 2.79 -14.78 -7.94
C PRO A 49 4.07 -15.48 -7.46
N GLU A 50 4.47 -16.53 -8.20
CA GLU A 50 5.82 -17.07 -8.04
C GLU A 50 6.86 -15.98 -8.32
N PHE A 51 7.76 -15.77 -7.35
CA PHE A 51 8.83 -14.80 -7.43
C PHE A 51 10.07 -15.39 -6.78
N THR A 52 11.02 -15.86 -7.59
CA THR A 52 12.17 -16.65 -7.13
C THR A 52 13.07 -15.93 -6.14
N SER A 53 13.16 -14.60 -6.24
CA SER A 53 13.95 -13.73 -5.35
C SER A 53 13.11 -13.14 -4.22
N PHE A 54 12.01 -13.79 -3.81
CA PHE A 54 11.15 -13.27 -2.73
C PHE A 54 11.90 -13.11 -1.41
N GLY A 55 12.81 -14.03 -1.09
CA GLY A 55 13.65 -13.95 0.10
C GLY A 55 14.66 -12.79 0.10
N GLU A 56 14.84 -12.10 -1.03
CA GLU A 56 15.71 -10.93 -1.16
C GLU A 56 14.94 -9.60 -1.01
N ILE A 57 13.61 -9.63 -0.87
CA ILE A 57 12.81 -8.43 -0.63
C ILE A 57 13.03 -7.95 0.81
N GLY A 58 13.45 -6.70 0.98
CA GLY A 58 13.59 -6.10 2.30
C GLY A 58 12.23 -5.75 2.92
N ASP A 59 12.14 -5.77 4.25
CA ASP A 59 10.89 -5.47 4.98
C ASP A 59 10.28 -4.13 4.58
N GLN A 60 11.11 -3.10 4.39
CA GLN A 60 10.64 -1.77 3.98
C GLN A 60 10.10 -1.77 2.55
N GLU A 61 10.73 -2.50 1.63
CA GLU A 61 10.25 -2.62 0.24
C GLU A 61 8.90 -3.34 0.21
N PHE A 62 8.78 -4.42 0.97
CA PHE A 62 7.55 -5.18 1.12
C PHE A 62 6.43 -4.30 1.69
N HIS A 63 6.72 -3.59 2.78
CA HIS A 63 5.77 -2.69 3.43
C HIS A 63 5.34 -1.56 2.48
N ASN A 64 6.27 -0.93 1.78
CA ASN A 64 5.98 0.15 0.84
C ASN A 64 5.06 -0.31 -0.29
N VAL A 65 5.31 -1.47 -0.89
CA VAL A 65 4.47 -2.02 -1.95
C VAL A 65 3.06 -2.31 -1.44
N LEU A 66 2.90 -2.92 -0.26
CA LEU A 66 1.57 -3.19 0.30
C LEU A 66 0.83 -1.91 0.69
N THR A 67 1.52 -0.94 1.28
CA THR A 67 0.95 0.37 1.62
C THR A 67 0.49 1.09 0.36
N TYR A 68 1.27 1.06 -0.73
CA TYR A 68 0.85 1.63 -2.01
C TYR A 68 -0.34 0.87 -2.62
N LEU A 69 -0.28 -0.47 -2.73
CA LEU A 69 -1.36 -1.25 -3.35
C LEU A 69 -2.69 -1.13 -2.60
N THR A 70 -2.66 -0.92 -1.28
CA THR A 70 -3.88 -0.71 -0.47
C THR A 70 -4.37 0.74 -0.48
N SER A 71 -3.51 1.71 -0.79
CA SER A 71 -3.88 3.13 -0.88
C SER A 71 -4.44 3.55 -2.24
N VAL A 72 -4.15 2.82 -3.32
CA VAL A 72 -4.65 3.14 -4.67
C VAL A 72 -6.19 3.20 -4.68
N PRO A 73 -6.78 4.40 -4.89
CA PRO A 73 -8.22 4.53 -5.03
C PRO A 73 -8.64 3.79 -6.29
N ARG A 74 -9.68 2.97 -6.20
CA ARG A 74 -10.26 2.40 -7.41
C ARG A 74 -11.06 3.50 -8.06
N GLY A 75 -10.78 3.80 -9.33
CA GLY A 75 -11.64 4.67 -10.12
C GLY A 75 -13.06 4.17 -9.98
N GLY A 76 -13.89 4.94 -9.26
CA GLY A 76 -15.32 4.77 -9.33
C GLY A 76 -15.67 5.05 -10.77
N LEU A 77 -16.04 4.01 -11.52
CA LEU A 77 -16.89 4.25 -12.67
C LEU A 77 -18.16 4.82 -12.06
N TYR A 78 -18.26 6.15 -12.08
CA TYR A 78 -19.53 6.85 -11.94
C TYR A 78 -20.40 6.37 -13.10
N ILE A 79 -21.08 5.25 -12.89
CA ILE A 79 -22.23 4.88 -13.69
C ILE A 79 -23.30 5.85 -13.20
N GLY A 80 -23.44 6.97 -13.92
CA GLY A 80 -24.53 7.89 -13.70
C GLY A 80 -25.83 7.17 -14.05
N ASP A 81 -26.70 7.04 -13.06
CA ASP A 81 -28.13 6.79 -13.27
C ASP A 81 -28.81 8.07 -13.78
#